data_AF-A0A2U8GYR9-F1
#
_entry.id   AF-A0A2U8GYR9-F1
#
_cell.length_a   1.000
_cell.length_b   1.000
_cell.length_c   1.000
_cell.angle_alpha   90.00
_cell.angle_beta   90.00
_cell.angle_gamma   90.00
#
_symmetry.space_group_name_H-M   'P 1'
#
loop_
_entity.id
_entity.type
_entity.pdbx_description
1 polymer ?
#
loop_
_entity_poly.entity_id
_entity_poly.type
_entity_poly.pdbx_seq_one_letter_code
_entity_poly.pdbx_strand_id
1 'polypeptide(L)'
;MSTDEFLAGLNMEQLQYCHQRCAELMNAKRQETMVPVWRVGTIDVNLRWFQSDEYPAAADYMHAEAMKLAAAPSRYRRSMEIGLYADRLRQSEFDEMFKGGVVRGGV
;
A
#
# COMPACT_ATOMS: atom_id res chain seq x y z
N MET A 1 -15.68 -4.59 -24.01
CA MET A 1 -16.65 -5.43 -23.31
C MET A 1 -16.64 -4.99 -21.86
N SER A 2 -17.71 -4.36 -21.39
CA SER A 2 -17.82 -3.93 -20.00
C SER A 2 -18.08 -5.12 -19.09
N THR A 3 -17.85 -4.96 -17.79
CA THR A 3 -18.20 -5.97 -16.79
C THR A 3 -19.70 -6.29 -16.85
N ASP A 4 -20.54 -5.28 -17.08
CA ASP A 4 -22.00 -5.44 -17.16
C ASP A 4 -22.41 -6.26 -18.39
N GLU A 5 -21.77 -6.02 -19.54
CA GLU A 5 -22.00 -6.79 -20.77
C GLU A 5 -21.58 -8.26 -20.61
N PHE A 6 -20.51 -8.52 -19.87
CA PHE A 6 -20.07 -9.88 -19.55
C PHE A 6 -21.06 -10.60 -18.64
N LEU A 7 -21.48 -9.95 -17.54
CA LEU A 7 -22.41 -10.53 -16.56
C LEU A 7 -23.79 -10.80 -17.15
N ALA A 8 -24.26 -9.94 -18.07
CA ALA A 8 -25.54 -10.12 -18.76
C ALA A 8 -25.57 -11.37 -19.66
N GLY A 9 -24.41 -11.86 -20.10
CA GLY A 9 -24.29 -13.09 -20.89
C GLY A 9 -24.24 -14.37 -20.07
N LEU A 10 -24.20 -14.29 -18.74
CA LEU A 10 -24.09 -15.45 -17.85
C LEU A 10 -25.45 -16.00 -17.45
N ASN A 11 -25.55 -17.31 -17.31
CA ASN A 11 -26.72 -17.96 -16.72
C ASN A 11 -26.71 -17.85 -15.18
N MET A 12 -27.81 -18.22 -14.54
CA MET A 12 -27.98 -18.07 -13.09
C MET A 12 -26.94 -18.86 -12.28
N GLU A 13 -26.57 -20.07 -12.72
CA GLU A 13 -25.56 -20.90 -12.06
C GLU A 13 -24.16 -20.27 -12.16
N GLN A 14 -23.81 -19.72 -13.32
CA GLN A 14 -22.55 -18.99 -13.53
C GLN A 14 -22.48 -17.73 -12.67
N LEU A 15 -23.58 -16.98 -12.55
CA LEU A 15 -23.66 -15.81 -11.68
C LEU A 15 -23.48 -16.18 -10.20
N GLN A 16 -24.14 -17.27 -9.74
CA GLN A 16 -23.96 -17.78 -8.39
C GLN A 16 -22.52 -18.22 -8.12
N TYR A 17 -21.91 -18.94 -9.06
CA TYR A 17 -20.50 -19.33 -8.98
C TYR A 17 -19.59 -18.10 -8.88
N CYS A 18 -19.75 -17.10 -9.75
CA CYS A 18 -18.97 -15.86 -9.70
C CYS A 18 -19.13 -15.15 -8.34
N HIS A 19 -20.36 -15.03 -7.82
CA HIS A 19 -20.61 -14.43 -6.52
C HIS A 19 -19.89 -15.19 -5.40
N GLN A 20 -20.02 -16.53 -5.37
CA GLN A 20 -19.37 -17.35 -4.36
C GLN A 20 -17.84 -17.24 -4.44
N ARG A 21 -17.25 -17.29 -5.64
CA ARG A 21 -15.81 -17.11 -5.83
C ARG A 21 -15.34 -15.72 -5.40
N CYS A 22 -16.09 -14.67 -5.68
CA CYS A 22 -15.79 -13.33 -5.18
C CYS A 22 -15.81 -13.30 -3.64
N ALA A 23 -16.82 -13.90 -3.01
CA ALA A 23 -16.90 -13.99 -1.55
C ALA A 23 -15.73 -14.76 -0.94
N GLU A 24 -15.35 -15.90 -1.53
CA GLU A 24 -14.19 -16.70 -1.13
C GLU A 24 -12.89 -15.91 -1.24
N LEU A 25 -12.67 -15.20 -2.35
CA LEU A 25 -11.48 -14.37 -2.55
C LEU A 25 -11.43 -13.19 -1.58
N MET A 26 -12.55 -12.52 -1.34
CA MET A 26 -12.64 -11.45 -0.35
C MET A 26 -12.37 -11.96 1.06
N ASN A 27 -12.89 -13.13 1.42
CA ASN A 27 -12.64 -13.75 2.72
C ASN A 27 -11.17 -14.17 2.86
N ALA A 28 -10.58 -14.80 1.85
CA ALA A 28 -9.16 -15.12 1.83
C ALA A 28 -8.30 -13.87 2.02
N LYS A 29 -8.65 -12.76 1.34
CA LYS A 29 -7.96 -11.47 1.50
C LYS A 29 -8.14 -10.81 2.87
N ARG A 30 -9.24 -11.08 3.58
CA ARG A 30 -9.46 -10.62 4.96
C ARG A 30 -8.72 -11.45 6.00
N GLN A 31 -8.51 -12.73 5.71
CA GLN A 31 -7.79 -13.67 6.58
C GLN A 31 -6.27 -13.67 6.35
N GLU A 32 -5.80 -12.92 5.35
CA GLU A 32 -4.39 -12.82 5.03
C GLU A 32 -3.59 -12.23 6.20
N THR A 33 -2.44 -12.83 6.48
CA THR A 33 -1.54 -12.38 7.55
C THR A 33 -1.11 -10.94 7.31
N MET A 34 -1.20 -10.12 8.36
CA MET A 34 -0.76 -8.73 8.33
C MET A 34 0.67 -8.63 8.88
N VAL A 35 1.58 -8.08 8.08
CA VAL A 35 3.00 -7.91 8.39
C VAL A 35 3.26 -6.47 8.83
N PRO A 36 3.96 -6.24 9.96
CA PRO A 36 4.30 -4.90 10.40
C PRO A 36 5.32 -4.25 9.46
N VAL A 37 5.09 -2.98 9.15
CA VAL A 37 5.97 -2.16 8.29
C VAL A 37 6.04 -0.72 8.81
N TRP A 38 7.00 0.03 8.29
CA TRP A 38 7.05 1.47 8.47
C TRP A 38 6.60 2.19 7.20
N ARG A 39 5.79 3.22 7.36
CA ARG A 39 5.32 4.11 6.31
C ARG A 39 5.89 5.49 6.50
N VAL A 40 6.56 6.03 5.48
CA VAL A 40 6.92 7.45 5.44
C VAL A 40 5.98 8.18 4.50
N GLY A 41 5.37 9.25 4.98
CA GLY A 41 4.41 10.02 4.18
C GLY A 41 3.64 11.00 5.05
N THR A 42 2.51 11.48 4.54
CA THR A 42 1.54 12.21 5.36
C THR A 42 0.44 11.27 5.83
N ILE A 43 -0.60 11.84 6.43
CA ILE A 43 -1.84 11.12 6.73
C ILE A 43 -2.47 10.59 5.42
N ASP A 44 -2.48 11.39 4.35
CA ASP A 44 -3.21 11.10 3.12
C ASP A 44 -2.35 10.49 1.99
N VAL A 45 -1.04 10.71 2.02
CA VAL A 45 -0.12 10.32 0.93
C VAL A 45 0.99 9.46 1.50
N ASN A 46 1.09 8.23 0.99
CA ASN A 46 2.26 7.39 1.23
C ASN A 46 3.38 7.77 0.24
N LEU A 47 4.58 8.04 0.77
CA LEU A 47 5.77 8.29 -0.04
C LEU A 47 6.60 7.02 -0.21
N ARG A 48 6.70 6.19 0.84
CA ARG A 48 7.50 4.97 0.81
C ARG A 48 7.21 4.02 1.97
N TRP A 49 7.33 2.72 1.70
CA TRP A 49 7.28 1.63 2.69
C TRP A 49 8.67 1.14 3.06
N PHE A 50 8.84 0.66 4.29
CA PHE A 50 10.05 0.03 4.78
C PHE A 50 9.72 -1.19 5.62
N GLN A 51 10.61 -2.19 5.62
CA GLN A 51 10.45 -3.38 6.46
C GLN A 51 10.56 -3.03 7.94
N SER A 52 10.01 -3.88 8.82
CA SER A 52 9.97 -3.60 10.27
C SER A 52 11.34 -3.35 10.92
N ASP A 53 12.40 -3.96 10.38
CA ASP A 53 13.79 -3.86 10.81
C ASP A 53 14.55 -2.68 10.18
N GLU A 54 13.93 -1.97 9.23
CA GLU A 54 14.52 -0.83 8.52
C GLU A 54 14.20 0.54 9.15
N TYR A 55 13.85 0.58 10.44
CA TYR A 55 13.49 1.85 11.12
C TYR A 55 14.51 2.99 10.92
N PRO A 56 15.84 2.77 11.06
CA PRO A 56 16.82 3.84 10.83
C PRO A 56 16.78 4.37 9.39
N ALA A 57 16.64 3.49 8.39
CA ALA A 57 16.56 3.89 7.00
C ALA A 57 15.26 4.67 6.70
N ALA A 58 14.16 4.30 7.33
CA ALA A 58 12.89 5.02 7.23
C ALA A 58 12.98 6.42 7.85
N ALA A 59 13.64 6.56 9.01
CA ALA A 59 13.89 7.84 9.67
C ALA A 59 14.80 8.74 8.82
N ASP A 60 15.87 8.20 8.24
CA ASP A 60 16.78 8.94 7.34
C ASP A 60 16.03 9.45 6.10
N TYR A 61 15.19 8.61 5.51
CA TYR A 61 14.35 9.01 4.36
C TYR A 61 13.34 10.10 4.74
N MET A 62 12.65 9.96 5.88
CA MET A 62 11.74 10.98 6.40
C MET A 62 12.46 12.32 6.60
N HIS A 63 13.64 12.30 7.20
CA HIS A 63 14.44 13.51 7.42
C HIS A 63 14.83 14.15 6.08
N ALA A 64 15.31 13.37 5.11
CA ALA A 64 15.68 13.86 3.80
C ALA A 64 14.50 14.51 3.07
N GLU A 65 13.31 13.91 3.10
CA GLU A 65 12.10 14.48 2.49
C GLU A 65 11.62 15.75 3.22
N ALA A 66 11.68 15.77 4.55
CA ALA A 66 11.37 16.97 5.32
C ALA A 66 12.30 18.15 4.97
N MET A 67 13.60 17.88 4.77
CA MET A 67 14.57 18.89 4.35
C MET A 67 14.31 19.42 2.93
N LYS A 68 13.89 18.56 2.00
CA LYS A 68 13.47 18.98 0.65
C LYS A 68 12.26 19.91 0.71
N LEU A 69 11.26 19.58 1.54
CA LEU A 69 10.08 20.41 1.76
C LEU A 69 10.42 21.76 2.41
N ALA A 70 11.32 21.75 3.39
CA ALA A 70 11.80 22.98 4.01
C ALA A 70 12.53 23.90 3.02
N ALA A 71 13.28 23.34 2.06
CA ALA A 71 13.95 24.09 1.01
C ALA A 71 12.99 24.59 -0.10
N ALA A 72 11.80 24.00 -0.23
CA ALA A 72 10.85 24.34 -1.30
C ALA A 72 10.25 25.76 -1.13
N PRO A 73 9.80 26.42 -2.23
CA PRO A 73 9.10 27.70 -2.17
C PRO A 73 7.86 27.64 -1.27
N SER A 74 7.54 28.74 -0.55
CA SER A 74 6.49 28.74 0.50
C SER A 74 5.10 28.30 0.04
N ARG A 75 4.79 28.44 -1.27
CA ARG A 75 3.55 27.94 -1.89
C ARG A 75 3.40 26.41 -1.82
N TYR A 76 4.51 25.68 -1.65
CA TYR A 76 4.54 24.22 -1.51
C TYR A 76 4.83 23.76 -0.06
N ARG A 77 5.18 24.69 0.86
CA ARG A 77 5.47 24.36 2.27
C ARG A 77 4.24 24.10 3.14
N ARG A 78 3.03 24.45 2.67
CA ARG A 78 1.88 24.69 3.55
C ARG A 78 1.06 23.47 3.98
N SER A 79 1.39 22.23 3.64
CA SER A 79 0.46 21.14 4.00
C SER A 79 1.01 19.73 4.17
N MET A 80 2.31 19.47 3.98
CA MET A 80 2.85 18.12 4.22
C MET A 80 3.65 18.09 5.52
N GLU A 81 2.96 17.80 6.62
CA GLU A 81 3.62 17.20 7.78
C GLU A 81 3.99 15.77 7.40
N ILE A 82 5.25 15.58 6.99
CA ILE A 82 5.78 14.23 6.74
C ILE A 82 6.06 13.59 8.10
N GLY A 83 5.53 12.40 8.29
CA GLY A 83 5.74 11.56 9.45
C GLY A 83 6.21 10.15 9.08
N LEU A 84 6.63 9.44 10.13
CA LEU A 84 6.95 8.02 10.12
C LEU A 84 5.90 7.29 10.95
N TYR A 85 5.18 6.37 10.34
CA TYR A 85 4.04 5.68 10.93
C TYR A 85 4.27 4.18 10.97
N ALA A 86 3.93 3.55 12.08
CA ALA A 86 3.82 2.09 12.15
C ALA A 86 2.52 1.68 11.47
N ASP A 87 2.61 0.79 10.49
CA ASP A 87 1.46 0.33 9.71
C ASP A 87 1.56 -1.19 9.47
N ARG A 88 0.58 -1.75 8.76
CA ARG A 88 0.57 -3.17 8.41
C ARG A 88 0.14 -3.39 6.97
N LEU A 89 0.87 -4.25 6.26
CA LEU A 89 0.53 -4.71 4.91
C LEU A 89 0.07 -6.16 4.94
N ARG A 90 -0.76 -6.56 3.98
CA ARG A 90 -1.02 -7.99 3.78
C ARG A 90 0.25 -8.68 3.28
N GLN A 91 0.44 -9.95 3.64
CA GLN A 91 1.62 -10.72 3.25
C GLN A 91 1.88 -10.66 1.74
N SER A 92 0.87 -10.80 0.88
CA SER A 92 1.06 -10.69 -0.57
C SER A 92 1.55 -9.32 -1.02
N GLU A 93 1.05 -8.24 -0.39
CA GLU A 93 1.45 -6.86 -0.71
C GLU A 93 2.90 -6.63 -0.26
N PHE A 94 3.26 -7.12 0.92
CA PHE A 94 4.62 -7.12 1.43
C PHE A 94 5.56 -7.88 0.48
N ASP A 95 5.19 -9.10 0.10
CA ASP A 95 5.99 -9.93 -0.79
C ASP A 95 6.14 -9.29 -2.18
N GLU A 96 5.10 -8.62 -2.69
CA GLU A 96 5.17 -7.89 -3.95
C GLU A 96 6.08 -6.67 -3.87
N MET A 97 5.96 -5.86 -2.82
CA MET A 97 6.77 -4.65 -2.63
C MET A 97 8.25 -4.92 -2.37
N PHE A 98 8.56 -6.01 -1.67
CA PHE A 98 9.93 -6.32 -1.23
C PHE A 98 10.58 -7.50 -1.98
N LYS A 99 9.97 -7.97 -3.07
CA LYS A 99 10.56 -8.99 -3.95
C LYS A 99 11.83 -8.44 -4.62
N GLY A 100 12.97 -9.09 -4.37
CA GLY A 100 14.22 -8.80 -5.09
C GLY A 100 15.32 -8.10 -4.29
N GLY A 101 15.24 -8.08 -2.95
CA GLY A 101 16.39 -8.07 -2.03
C GLY A 101 17.44 -6.95 -2.10
N VAL A 102 17.31 -5.91 -2.94
CA VAL A 102 18.47 -5.01 -3.22
C VAL A 102 18.16 -3.52 -3.01
N VAL A 103 16.90 -3.09 -2.88
CA VAL A 103 16.59 -1.67 -2.63
C VAL A 103 15.90 -1.51 -1.28
N ARG A 104 16.57 -0.86 -0.32
CA ARG A 104 15.96 -0.47 0.96
C ARG A 104 14.73 0.38 0.69
N GLY A 105 13.60 -0.04 1.26
CA GLY A 105 12.28 0.56 1.06
C GLY A 105 11.62 0.28 -0.30
N GLY A 106 10.38 -0.21 -0.25
CA GLY A 106 9.49 -0.40 -1.40
C GLY A 106 8.65 0.84 -1.67
N VAL A 107 8.24 1.05 -2.93
CA VAL A 107 7.31 2.12 -3.32
C VAL A 107 5.92 1.53 -3.45
#